data_AF-A0A7X3Y2F8-F1
#
_entry.id   AF-A0A7X3Y2F8-F1
#
_cell.length_a   1.000
_cell.length_b   1.000
_cell.length_c   1.000
_cell.angle_alpha   90.00
_cell.angle_beta   90.00
_cell.angle_gamma   90.00
#
_symmetry.space_group_name_H-M   'P 1'
#
loop_
_entity.id
_entity.type
_entity.pdbx_description
1 polymer ?
#
loop_
_entity_poly.entity_id
_entity_poly.type
_entity_poly.pdbx_seq_one_letter_code
_entity_poly.pdbx_strand_id
1 'polypeptide(L)'
;MNNNVPLSIAAVAALVLAIIAGGAVYFSQQGTISGLEDDNAALESDKSALSGQVEELAAITAFGGGVNEKSMPTLDMGVTHVMDEVFSFSTEYAMCRVDTNFTDFVMPTNALGEIPIDAHTFYMAMASNSVDSYEISTNADGSTQIVLLGTLDCFTEVDLTENALVPDEFKAVHGSRTDPEPATYRVTAVDGGMGGGGAGDRFEFTTFFDPETAPFNHAVFGPEFTFTGTMVNGEITIKDIEVESME
;
A
#
# COMPACT_ATOMS: atom_id res chain seq x y z
N MET A 1 56.67 -64.82 43.60
CA MET A 1 55.89 -65.94 43.04
C MET A 1 54.76 -65.33 42.22
N ASN A 2 54.84 -65.43 40.90
CA ASN A 2 53.82 -64.93 39.97
C ASN A 2 52.61 -65.87 40.00
N ASN A 3 51.47 -65.41 40.50
CA ASN A 3 50.20 -66.12 40.45
C ASN A 3 49.43 -65.70 39.19
N ASN A 4 49.74 -66.35 38.06
CA ASN A 4 48.85 -66.31 36.88
C ASN A 4 47.71 -67.30 37.11
N VAL A 5 46.56 -66.81 37.55
CA VAL A 5 45.33 -67.60 37.57
C VAL A 5 44.85 -67.75 36.12
N PRO A 6 44.64 -68.97 35.60
CA PRO A 6 44.14 -69.16 34.24
C PRO A 6 42.70 -68.65 34.17
N LEU A 7 42.45 -67.64 33.34
CA LEU A 7 41.10 -67.22 32.98
C LEU A 7 40.38 -68.44 32.38
N SER A 8 39.29 -68.87 33.01
CA SER A 8 38.50 -69.98 32.49
C SER A 8 37.87 -69.56 31.16
N ILE A 9 37.71 -70.51 30.23
CA ILE A 9 37.05 -70.30 28.94
C ILE A 9 35.67 -69.67 29.12
N ALA A 10 34.98 -69.97 30.22
CA ALA A 10 33.71 -69.36 30.59
C ALA A 10 33.81 -67.85 30.90
N ALA A 11 34.90 -67.40 31.55
CA ALA A 11 35.13 -65.99 31.83
C ALA A 11 35.45 -65.20 30.54
N VAL A 12 36.20 -65.80 29.62
CA VAL A 12 36.48 -65.19 28.30
C VAL A 12 35.20 -65.10 27.47
N ALA A 13 34.38 -66.16 27.45
CA ALA A 13 33.11 -66.16 26.72
C ALA A 13 32.11 -65.13 27.27
N ALA A 14 32.02 -64.97 28.59
CA ALA A 14 31.18 -63.95 29.22
C ALA A 14 31.63 -62.52 28.87
N LEU A 15 32.94 -62.27 28.82
CA LEU A 15 33.49 -60.97 28.44
C LEU A 15 33.19 -60.64 26.97
N VAL A 16 33.34 -61.61 26.07
CA VAL A 16 33.05 -61.45 24.64
C VAL A 16 31.56 -61.16 24.43
N LEU A 17 30.66 -61.87 25.12
CA LEU A 17 29.23 -61.61 25.05
C LEU A 17 28.84 -60.22 25.59
N ALA A 18 29.48 -59.77 26.68
CA ALA A 18 29.26 -58.43 27.22
C ALA A 18 29.72 -57.33 26.26
N ILE A 19 30.83 -57.53 25.55
CA ILE A 19 31.33 -56.59 24.54
C ILE A 19 30.40 -56.55 23.32
N ILE A 20 29.92 -57.72 22.85
CA ILE A 20 29.00 -57.79 21.72
C ILE A 20 27.64 -57.14 22.07
N ALA A 21 27.12 -57.42 23.27
CA ALA A 21 25.87 -56.81 23.75
C ALA A 21 26.01 -55.29 23.96
N GLY A 22 27.12 -54.83 24.56
CA GLY A 22 27.40 -53.41 24.72
C GLY A 22 27.62 -52.67 23.40
N GLY A 23 28.30 -53.32 22.44
CA GLY A 23 28.48 -52.81 21.09
C GLY A 23 27.15 -52.64 20.35
N ALA A 24 26.27 -53.65 20.40
CA ALA A 24 24.95 -53.58 19.76
C ALA A 24 24.08 -52.43 20.31
N VAL A 25 24.12 -52.20 21.63
CA VAL A 25 23.40 -51.08 22.28
C VAL A 25 24.02 -49.73 21.90
N TYR A 26 25.35 -49.63 21.81
CA TYR A 26 26.03 -48.41 21.38
C TYR A 26 25.72 -48.06 19.92
N PHE A 27 25.74 -49.04 19.02
CA PHE A 27 25.38 -48.85 17.61
C PHE A 27 23.91 -48.45 17.42
N SER A 28 22.98 -49.01 18.21
CA SER A 28 21.57 -48.61 18.10
C SER A 28 21.34 -47.18 18.61
N GLN A 29 22.04 -46.76 19.68
CA GLN A 29 21.97 -45.37 20.15
C GLN A 29 22.61 -44.40 19.15
N GLN A 30 23.71 -44.77 18.50
CA GLN A 30 24.34 -43.95 17.47
C GLN A 30 23.41 -43.71 16.27
N GLY A 31 22.68 -44.74 15.82
CA GLY A 31 21.70 -44.60 14.74
C GLY A 31 20.52 -43.70 15.10
N THR A 32 20.06 -43.73 16.35
CA THR A 32 19.00 -42.82 16.83
C THR A 32 19.51 -41.38 16.94
N ILE A 33 20.75 -41.18 17.39
CA ILE A 33 21.36 -39.84 17.49
C ILE A 33 21.58 -39.24 16.10
N SER A 34 22.11 -39.99 15.14
CA SER A 34 22.27 -39.49 13.77
C SER A 34 20.94 -39.15 13.12
N GLY A 35 19.89 -39.95 13.36
CA GLY A 35 18.55 -39.64 12.87
C GLY A 35 17.97 -38.36 13.47
N LEU A 36 18.20 -38.12 14.77
CA LEU A 36 17.80 -36.87 15.43
C LEU A 36 18.59 -35.65 14.96
N GLU A 37 19.87 -35.82 14.62
CA GLU A 37 20.70 -34.76 14.05
C GLU A 37 20.23 -34.37 12.64
N ASP A 38 19.89 -35.37 11.81
CA ASP A 38 19.33 -35.16 10.47
C ASP A 38 17.95 -34.50 10.53
N ASP A 39 17.08 -34.94 11.44
CA ASP A 39 15.75 -34.35 11.66
C ASP A 39 15.86 -32.90 12.15
N ASN A 40 16.78 -32.61 13.07
CA ASN A 40 17.03 -31.23 13.54
C ASN A 40 17.55 -30.33 12.41
N ALA A 41 18.45 -30.82 11.56
CA ALA A 41 18.95 -30.06 10.43
C ALA A 41 17.83 -29.75 9.41
N ALA A 42 16.93 -30.70 9.16
CA ALA A 42 15.76 -30.49 8.32
C ALA A 42 14.80 -29.47 8.93
N LEU A 43 14.52 -29.56 10.23
CA LEU A 43 13.67 -28.61 10.96
C LEU A 43 14.22 -27.18 10.95
N GLU A 44 15.53 -27.00 11.13
CA GLU A 44 16.17 -25.68 11.05
C GLU A 44 16.11 -25.11 9.62
N SER A 45 16.27 -25.94 8.60
CA SER A 45 16.09 -25.54 7.20
C SER A 45 14.65 -25.11 6.91
N ASP A 46 13.66 -25.89 7.37
CA ASP A 46 12.24 -25.58 7.19
C ASP A 46 11.85 -24.31 7.95
N LYS A 47 12.36 -24.13 9.17
CA LYS A 47 12.16 -22.91 9.96
C LYS A 47 12.74 -21.68 9.25
N SER A 48 13.94 -21.79 8.69
CA SER A 48 14.56 -20.70 7.94
C SER A 48 13.78 -20.37 6.67
N ALA A 49 13.33 -21.38 5.92
CA ALA A 49 12.52 -21.18 4.71
C ALA A 49 11.15 -20.59 5.03
N LEU A 50 10.54 -20.96 6.16
CA LEU A 50 9.27 -20.42 6.61
C LEU A 50 9.43 -18.99 7.15
N SER A 51 10.53 -18.70 7.85
CA SER A 51 10.88 -17.33 8.27
C SER A 51 11.03 -16.42 7.06
N GLY A 52 11.78 -16.86 6.04
CA GLY A 52 11.94 -16.10 4.79
C GLY A 52 10.62 -15.88 4.05
N GLN A 53 9.73 -16.88 4.02
CA GLN A 53 8.39 -16.70 3.47
C GLN A 53 7.53 -15.76 4.31
N VAL A 54 7.62 -15.81 5.64
CA VAL A 54 6.93 -14.87 6.53
C VAL A 54 7.49 -13.46 6.36
N GLU A 55 8.79 -13.27 6.19
CA GLU A 55 9.43 -11.99 5.88
C GLU A 55 8.95 -11.44 4.53
N GLU A 56 8.83 -12.29 3.52
CA GLU A 56 8.32 -11.93 2.19
C GLU A 56 6.82 -11.60 2.22
N LEU A 57 6.02 -12.34 2.99
CA LEU A 57 4.58 -12.08 3.20
C LEU A 57 4.31 -10.92 4.17
N ALA A 58 5.24 -10.66 5.07
CA ALA A 58 5.25 -9.51 5.98
C ALA A 58 5.78 -8.25 5.28
N ALA A 59 6.06 -8.32 3.97
CA ALA A 59 6.29 -7.16 3.15
C ALA A 59 5.26 -6.08 3.49
N ILE A 60 5.79 -4.88 3.68
CA ILE A 60 5.08 -3.64 3.98
C ILE A 60 3.68 -3.67 3.35
N THR A 61 2.68 -3.72 4.22
CA THR A 61 1.29 -3.75 3.79
C THR A 61 0.71 -2.37 4.01
N ALA A 62 0.63 -1.60 2.93
CA ALA A 62 -0.02 -0.29 2.92
C ALA A 62 -1.09 -0.29 1.83
N PHE A 63 -2.34 -0.13 2.26
CA PHE A 63 -3.48 -0.02 1.37
C PHE A 63 -4.57 0.81 2.04
N GLY A 64 -5.46 1.36 1.23
CA GLY A 64 -6.61 2.06 1.73
C GLY A 64 -7.52 2.49 0.61
N GLY A 65 -8.75 2.82 0.96
CA GLY A 65 -9.74 3.30 0.01
C GLY A 65 -10.95 3.85 0.72
N GLY A 66 -11.65 4.76 0.05
CA GLY A 66 -12.71 5.53 0.69
C GLY A 66 -13.27 6.64 -0.16
N VAL A 67 -13.97 7.54 0.53
CA VAL A 67 -14.59 8.74 -0.02
C VAL A 67 -14.16 9.93 0.84
N ASN A 68 -13.53 10.89 0.17
CA ASN A 68 -13.26 12.22 0.72
C ASN A 68 -14.39 13.17 0.29
N GLU A 69 -14.90 13.95 1.22
CA GLU A 69 -15.80 15.06 0.96
C GLU A 69 -15.00 16.36 0.89
N LYS A 70 -15.03 17.02 -0.28
CA LYS A 70 -14.40 18.31 -0.51
C LYS A 70 -15.45 19.41 -0.60
N SER A 71 -15.26 20.48 0.17
CA SER A 71 -16.09 21.68 0.08
C SER A 71 -15.72 22.48 -1.16
N MET A 72 -16.65 22.61 -2.08
CA MET A 72 -16.53 23.39 -3.31
C MET A 72 -17.31 24.71 -3.17
N PRO A 73 -16.75 25.86 -3.60
CA PRO A 73 -17.45 27.13 -3.52
C PRO A 73 -18.65 27.15 -4.47
N THR A 74 -19.67 27.92 -4.13
CA THR A 74 -20.82 28.19 -5.00
C THR A 74 -20.83 29.66 -5.41
N LEU A 75 -21.69 30.01 -6.37
CA LEU A 75 -21.86 31.39 -6.81
C LEU A 75 -22.40 32.30 -5.70
N ASP A 76 -23.17 31.74 -4.77
CA ASP A 76 -23.62 32.43 -3.57
C ASP A 76 -22.53 32.37 -2.50
N MET A 77 -21.62 33.35 -2.55
CA MET A 77 -20.51 33.56 -1.63
C MET A 77 -20.90 33.30 -0.16
N GLY A 78 -20.61 32.08 0.33
CA GLY A 78 -20.93 31.65 1.70
C GLY A 78 -21.56 30.27 1.80
N VAL A 79 -22.05 29.69 0.70
CA VAL A 79 -22.46 28.28 0.63
C VAL A 79 -21.34 27.47 -0.02
N THR A 80 -21.05 26.30 0.53
CA THR A 80 -20.18 25.31 -0.11
C THR A 80 -20.97 24.05 -0.34
N HIS A 81 -20.82 23.47 -1.53
CA HIS A 81 -21.34 22.13 -1.80
C HIS A 81 -20.27 21.09 -1.54
N VAL A 82 -20.73 19.88 -1.23
CA VAL A 82 -19.85 18.73 -1.00
C VAL A 82 -19.69 18.00 -2.33
N MET A 83 -18.43 17.82 -2.72
CA MET A 83 -18.05 16.96 -3.82
C MET A 83 -17.38 15.71 -3.27
N ASP A 84 -17.86 14.55 -3.72
CA ASP A 84 -17.32 13.26 -3.33
C ASP A 84 -16.14 12.91 -4.24
N GLU A 85 -14.99 12.65 -3.62
CA GLU A 85 -13.77 12.16 -4.25
C GLU A 85 -13.54 10.73 -3.78
N VAL A 86 -13.70 9.76 -4.68
CA VAL A 86 -13.42 8.34 -4.38
C VAL A 86 -11.94 8.08 -4.57
N PHE A 87 -11.30 7.41 -3.60
CA PHE A 87 -9.89 7.06 -3.69
C PHE A 87 -9.64 5.60 -3.34
N SER A 88 -8.53 5.07 -3.84
CA SER A 88 -7.97 3.79 -3.41
C SER A 88 -6.49 3.74 -3.75
N PHE A 89 -5.71 3.07 -2.92
CA PHE A 89 -4.28 2.90 -3.16
C PHE A 89 -3.78 1.58 -2.55
N SER A 90 -2.63 1.16 -3.06
CA SER A 90 -1.75 0.20 -2.40
C SER A 90 -0.30 0.56 -2.74
N THR A 91 0.64 -0.29 -2.34
CA THR A 91 2.04 -0.23 -2.80
C THR A 91 2.20 -0.53 -4.31
N GLU A 92 1.13 -0.89 -5.02
CA GLU A 92 1.16 -1.25 -6.45
C GLU A 92 0.38 -0.28 -7.34
N TYR A 93 -0.62 0.42 -6.81
CA TYR A 93 -1.48 1.30 -7.59
C TYR A 93 -1.97 2.48 -6.77
N ALA A 94 -2.46 3.52 -7.45
CA ALA A 94 -3.15 4.64 -6.81
C ALA A 94 -4.24 5.17 -7.74
N MET A 95 -5.41 5.51 -7.17
CA MET A 95 -6.48 6.18 -7.89
C MET A 95 -7.17 7.25 -7.04
N CYS A 96 -7.63 8.30 -7.71
CA CYS A 96 -8.56 9.29 -7.17
C CYS A 96 -9.49 9.74 -8.29
N ARG A 97 -10.79 9.75 -8.05
CA ARG A 97 -11.77 10.09 -9.08
C ARG A 97 -12.99 10.82 -8.52
N VAL A 98 -13.56 11.66 -9.38
CA VAL A 98 -14.88 12.28 -9.25
C VAL A 98 -15.71 11.79 -10.43
N ASP A 99 -16.63 10.86 -10.15
CA ASP A 99 -17.45 10.24 -11.20
C ASP A 99 -18.45 11.24 -11.82
N THR A 100 -18.95 12.17 -11.00
CA THR A 100 -19.82 13.28 -11.38
C THR A 100 -19.87 14.29 -10.24
N ASN A 101 -20.13 15.57 -10.54
CA ASN A 101 -20.66 16.50 -9.53
C ASN A 101 -22.20 16.41 -9.49
N PHE A 102 -22.81 16.31 -8.30
CA PHE A 102 -24.27 16.23 -8.15
C PHE A 102 -24.94 17.60 -8.04
N THR A 103 -24.18 18.61 -7.66
CA THR A 103 -24.62 20.00 -7.55
C THR A 103 -23.72 20.89 -8.38
N ASP A 104 -24.23 22.05 -8.73
CA ASP A 104 -23.42 23.12 -9.30
C ASP A 104 -22.33 23.54 -8.32
N PHE A 105 -21.22 24.03 -8.86
CA PHE A 105 -20.15 24.64 -8.07
C PHE A 105 -19.34 25.60 -8.92
N VAL A 106 -18.48 26.38 -8.29
CA VAL A 106 -17.51 27.24 -8.97
C VAL A 106 -16.15 26.57 -8.89
N MET A 107 -15.56 26.30 -10.04
CA MET A 107 -14.21 25.77 -10.12
C MET A 107 -13.20 26.93 -10.17
N PRO A 108 -12.35 27.10 -9.15
CA PRO A 108 -11.21 28.00 -9.26
C PRO A 108 -10.17 27.34 -10.18
N THR A 109 -9.97 27.91 -11.36
CA THR A 109 -8.98 27.40 -12.32
C THR A 109 -7.72 28.27 -12.35
N ASN A 110 -6.60 27.67 -12.70
CA ASN A 110 -5.30 28.35 -12.76
C ASN A 110 -5.23 29.40 -13.89
N ALA A 111 -5.72 29.07 -15.09
CA ALA A 111 -5.58 29.94 -16.26
C ALA A 111 -6.88 30.65 -16.66
N LEU A 112 -8.05 30.10 -16.33
CA LEU A 112 -9.35 30.59 -16.82
C LEU A 112 -10.15 31.36 -15.75
N GLY A 113 -9.60 31.49 -14.53
CA GLY A 113 -10.29 32.10 -13.40
C GLY A 113 -11.38 31.19 -12.83
N GLU A 114 -12.42 31.78 -12.28
CA GLU A 114 -13.54 31.04 -11.69
C GLU A 114 -14.55 30.65 -12.79
N ILE A 115 -14.74 29.34 -12.98
CA ILE A 115 -15.69 28.81 -13.95
C ILE A 115 -16.89 28.19 -13.21
N PRO A 116 -18.13 28.62 -13.49
CA PRO A 116 -19.31 27.93 -12.98
C PRO A 116 -19.47 26.59 -13.71
N ILE A 117 -19.68 25.54 -12.93
CA ILE A 117 -19.86 24.16 -13.37
C ILE A 117 -21.27 23.73 -13.00
N ASP A 118 -22.06 23.33 -13.98
CA ASP A 118 -23.44 22.86 -13.72
C ASP A 118 -23.42 21.44 -13.16
N ALA A 119 -24.48 21.04 -12.46
CA ALA A 119 -24.63 19.66 -12.00
C ALA A 119 -24.47 18.65 -13.15
N HIS A 120 -23.75 17.56 -12.89
CA HIS A 120 -23.47 16.46 -13.81
C HIS A 120 -22.61 16.78 -15.04
N THR A 121 -21.85 17.87 -15.00
CA THR A 121 -21.01 18.31 -16.13
C THR A 121 -19.51 18.20 -15.87
N PHE A 122 -19.09 17.79 -14.67
CA PHE A 122 -17.68 17.56 -14.33
C PHE A 122 -17.39 16.09 -14.08
N TYR A 123 -16.31 15.62 -14.68
CA TYR A 123 -15.74 14.30 -14.47
C TYR A 123 -14.22 14.40 -14.31
N MET A 124 -13.68 13.58 -13.42
CA MET A 124 -12.25 13.36 -13.33
C MET A 124 -11.94 11.94 -12.88
N ALA A 125 -10.94 11.32 -13.48
CA ALA A 125 -10.30 10.13 -12.94
C ALA A 125 -8.78 10.22 -13.12
N MET A 126 -8.06 10.03 -12.03
CA MET A 126 -6.62 9.87 -12.01
C MET A 126 -6.33 8.45 -11.58
N ALA A 127 -5.55 7.72 -12.36
CA ALA A 127 -5.22 6.34 -12.05
C ALA A 127 -3.78 6.01 -12.46
N SER A 128 -3.10 5.27 -11.59
CA SER A 128 -1.83 4.64 -11.86
C SER A 128 -1.92 3.15 -11.53
N ASN A 129 -1.31 2.32 -12.37
CA ASN A 129 -1.11 0.88 -12.13
C ASN A 129 0.33 0.57 -11.68
N SER A 130 1.08 1.59 -11.24
CA SER A 130 2.45 1.45 -10.74
C SER A 130 2.81 2.51 -9.71
N VAL A 131 3.56 2.12 -8.69
CA VAL A 131 4.21 3.03 -7.75
C VAL A 131 5.72 2.98 -8.02
N ASP A 132 6.35 4.13 -8.27
CA ASP A 132 7.78 4.20 -8.56
C ASP A 132 8.62 4.09 -7.28
N SER A 133 8.14 4.70 -6.20
CA SER A 133 8.77 4.63 -4.88
C SER A 133 7.77 4.93 -3.77
N TYR A 134 8.04 4.41 -2.57
CA TYR A 134 7.29 4.76 -1.38
C TYR A 134 8.18 4.88 -0.15
N GLU A 135 7.71 5.64 0.84
CA GLU A 135 8.33 5.81 2.14
C GLU A 135 7.27 5.67 3.23
N ILE A 136 7.57 4.89 4.27
CA ILE A 136 6.74 4.81 5.48
C ILE A 136 7.47 5.51 6.62
N SER A 137 6.70 6.24 7.42
CA SER A 137 7.20 6.94 8.59
C SER A 137 6.15 6.97 9.69
N THR A 138 6.60 7.02 10.95
CA THR A 138 5.72 7.28 12.10
C THR A 138 5.68 8.78 12.40
N ASN A 139 4.48 9.33 12.49
CA ASN A 139 4.25 10.72 12.88
C ASN A 139 4.47 10.94 14.38
N ALA A 140 4.62 12.20 14.79
CA ALA A 140 4.82 12.57 16.19
C ALA A 140 3.63 12.21 17.11
N ASP A 141 2.44 12.04 16.56
CA ASP A 141 1.23 11.60 17.27
C ASP A 141 1.10 10.07 17.37
N GLY A 142 2.06 9.33 16.81
CA GLY A 142 2.08 7.87 16.78
C GLY A 142 1.30 7.24 15.61
N SER A 143 0.65 8.05 14.76
CA SER A 143 0.05 7.55 13.52
C SER A 143 1.11 7.12 12.52
N THR A 144 0.77 6.17 11.64
CA THR A 144 1.67 5.73 10.57
C THR A 144 1.30 6.45 9.28
N GLN A 145 2.29 6.90 8.52
CA GLN A 145 2.10 7.55 7.24
C GLN A 145 2.85 6.79 6.15
N ILE A 146 2.26 6.75 4.95
CA ILE A 146 2.95 6.36 3.73
C ILE A 146 2.89 7.50 2.71
N VAL A 147 4.01 7.71 2.02
CA VAL A 147 4.11 8.60 0.87
C VAL A 147 4.42 7.75 -0.35
N LEU A 148 3.57 7.81 -1.39
CA LEU A 148 3.78 7.12 -2.67
C LEU A 148 4.09 8.15 -3.75
N LEU A 149 5.04 7.85 -4.62
CA LEU A 149 5.36 8.65 -5.80
C LEU A 149 5.23 7.80 -7.06
N GLY A 150 4.77 8.40 -8.15
CA GLY A 150 4.70 7.72 -9.43
C GLY A 150 4.24 8.60 -10.59
N THR A 151 3.90 7.94 -11.69
CA THR A 151 3.27 8.53 -12.88
C THR A 151 1.83 8.05 -13.01
N LEU A 152 0.95 8.83 -13.65
CA LEU A 152 -0.45 8.47 -13.84
C LEU A 152 -1.03 9.02 -15.13
N ASP A 153 -2.19 8.50 -15.48
CA ASP A 153 -3.08 9.03 -16.51
C ASP A 153 -4.22 9.82 -15.86
N CYS A 154 -4.42 11.06 -16.32
CA CYS A 154 -5.49 11.95 -15.86
C CYS A 154 -6.55 12.14 -16.96
N PHE A 155 -7.75 11.64 -16.71
CA PHE A 155 -8.93 11.83 -17.54
C PHE A 155 -9.77 12.92 -16.91
N THR A 156 -9.93 14.07 -17.56
CA THR A 156 -10.73 15.18 -17.05
C THR A 156 -11.67 15.64 -18.15
N GLU A 157 -12.94 15.81 -17.83
CA GLU A 157 -13.93 16.36 -18.75
C GLU A 157 -14.79 17.42 -18.04
N VAL A 158 -14.99 18.53 -18.73
CA VAL A 158 -15.90 19.60 -18.31
C VAL A 158 -16.84 19.93 -19.47
N ASP A 159 -18.14 19.71 -19.29
CA ASP A 159 -19.15 20.08 -20.29
C ASP A 159 -19.76 21.45 -19.99
N LEU A 160 -19.38 22.47 -20.78
CA LEU A 160 -19.90 23.83 -20.66
C LEU A 160 -20.92 24.16 -21.75
N THR A 161 -21.39 23.19 -22.52
CA THR A 161 -22.17 23.42 -23.76
C THR A 161 -23.46 24.19 -23.50
N GLU A 162 -24.18 23.83 -22.44
CA GLU A 162 -25.47 24.43 -22.08
C GLU A 162 -25.37 25.42 -20.91
N ASN A 163 -24.14 25.73 -20.46
CA ASN A 163 -23.94 26.57 -19.28
C ASN A 163 -24.32 28.03 -19.59
N ALA A 164 -25.34 28.54 -18.88
CA ALA A 164 -25.88 29.87 -19.13
C ALA A 164 -24.98 31.02 -18.65
N LEU A 165 -24.00 30.74 -17.80
CA LEU A 165 -23.11 31.71 -17.18
C LEU A 165 -21.74 31.81 -17.88
N VAL A 166 -21.47 30.92 -18.83
CA VAL A 166 -20.22 30.88 -19.61
C VAL A 166 -20.43 31.59 -20.96
N PRO A 167 -19.50 32.48 -21.39
CA PRO A 167 -19.56 33.12 -22.70
C PRO A 167 -19.59 32.11 -23.85
N ASP A 168 -20.26 32.45 -24.95
CA ASP A 168 -20.49 31.54 -26.07
C ASP A 168 -19.19 30.98 -26.68
N GLU A 169 -18.10 31.74 -26.65
CA GLU A 169 -16.78 31.30 -27.14
C GLU A 169 -16.12 30.18 -26.31
N PHE A 170 -16.59 29.96 -25.07
CA PHE A 170 -16.11 28.89 -24.18
C PHE A 170 -17.08 27.71 -24.08
N LYS A 171 -18.27 27.79 -24.70
CA LYS A 171 -19.27 26.72 -24.72
C LYS A 171 -18.80 25.55 -25.59
N ALA A 172 -18.28 24.54 -24.93
CA ALA A 172 -17.89 23.27 -25.51
C ALA A 172 -17.72 22.22 -24.41
N VAL A 173 -17.53 20.98 -24.81
CA VAL A 173 -16.91 19.96 -23.97
C VAL A 173 -15.40 20.16 -24.03
N HIS A 174 -14.77 20.27 -22.86
CA HIS A 174 -13.32 20.41 -22.72
C HIS A 174 -12.74 19.18 -22.03
N GLY A 175 -11.58 18.72 -22.50
CA GLY A 175 -10.95 17.49 -22.02
C GLY A 175 -11.55 16.22 -22.63
N SER A 176 -11.36 15.08 -21.97
CA SER A 176 -11.83 13.77 -22.42
C SER A 176 -11.93 12.78 -21.27
N ARG A 177 -12.96 11.92 -21.32
CA ARG A 177 -13.07 10.74 -20.44
C ARG A 177 -12.25 9.54 -20.92
N THR A 178 -11.77 9.56 -22.16
CA THR A 178 -11.13 8.40 -22.80
C THR A 178 -9.71 8.66 -23.27
N ASP A 179 -9.32 9.92 -23.42
CA ASP A 179 -7.97 10.33 -23.84
C ASP A 179 -7.30 11.03 -22.66
N PRO A 180 -6.38 10.35 -21.94
CA PRO A 180 -5.78 10.93 -20.76
C PRO A 180 -4.66 11.90 -21.12
N GLU A 181 -4.40 12.83 -20.20
CA GLU A 181 -3.13 13.55 -20.15
C GLU A 181 -2.22 12.92 -19.09
N PRO A 182 -0.93 12.68 -19.39
CA PRO A 182 0.00 12.10 -18.43
C PRO A 182 0.42 13.11 -17.37
N ALA A 183 0.61 12.63 -16.13
CA ALA A 183 1.07 13.44 -15.00
C ALA A 183 1.96 12.62 -14.05
N THR A 184 2.56 13.29 -13.07
CA THR A 184 3.17 12.63 -11.92
C THR A 184 2.35 12.89 -10.66
N TYR A 185 2.53 12.06 -9.63
CA TYR A 185 1.76 12.18 -8.40
C TYR A 185 2.56 11.94 -7.14
N ARG A 186 1.99 12.45 -6.04
CA ARG A 186 2.34 12.15 -4.67
C ARG A 186 1.07 11.83 -3.88
N VAL A 187 0.93 10.60 -3.42
CA VAL A 187 -0.09 10.24 -2.44
C VAL A 187 0.51 10.33 -1.04
N THR A 188 -0.17 10.99 -0.13
CA THR A 188 0.11 10.94 1.30
C THR A 188 -1.09 10.31 1.99
N ALA A 189 -0.87 9.19 2.66
CA ALA A 189 -1.91 8.48 3.39
C ALA A 189 -1.48 8.26 4.85
N VAL A 190 -2.39 8.50 5.79
CA VAL A 190 -2.17 8.34 7.23
C VAL A 190 -3.16 7.31 7.77
N ASP A 191 -2.65 6.36 8.56
CA ASP A 191 -3.38 5.37 9.35
C ASP A 191 -3.49 5.89 10.80
N GLY A 192 -4.70 6.27 11.20
CA GLY A 192 -5.05 6.70 12.56
C GLY A 192 -5.46 5.54 13.48
N GLY A 193 -5.42 4.30 12.99
CA GLY A 193 -5.95 3.12 13.62
C GLY A 193 -7.40 2.80 13.21
N MET A 194 -7.93 1.70 13.72
CA MET A 194 -9.24 1.20 13.31
C MET A 194 -10.37 2.22 13.46
N GLY A 195 -11.07 2.52 12.37
CA GLY A 195 -12.26 3.37 12.37
C GLY A 195 -12.29 4.47 11.31
N GLY A 196 -11.42 4.39 10.30
CA GLY A 196 -11.42 5.29 9.15
C GLY A 196 -11.13 6.74 9.51
N GLY A 197 -11.73 7.66 8.76
CA GLY A 197 -11.59 9.11 9.00
C GLY A 197 -11.96 9.54 10.42
N GLY A 198 -12.84 8.82 11.11
CA GLY A 198 -13.18 9.07 12.52
C GLY A 198 -12.08 8.72 13.52
N ALA A 199 -11.19 7.79 13.17
CA ALA A 199 -10.01 7.44 13.95
C ALA A 199 -8.79 8.31 13.62
N GLY A 200 -8.81 9.01 12.49
CA GLY A 200 -7.76 9.95 12.08
C GLY A 200 -7.14 9.64 10.71
N ASP A 201 -7.70 8.68 9.97
CA ASP A 201 -7.24 8.36 8.62
C ASP A 201 -7.38 9.56 7.71
N ARG A 202 -6.33 9.81 6.93
CA ARG A 202 -6.27 10.95 6.01
C ARG A 202 -5.66 10.52 4.69
N PHE A 203 -6.20 11.04 3.61
CA PHE A 203 -5.74 10.77 2.26
C PHE A 203 -5.61 12.08 1.49
N GLU A 204 -4.44 12.31 0.92
CA GLU A 204 -4.14 13.43 0.03
C GLU A 204 -3.55 12.89 -1.27
N PHE A 205 -4.14 13.26 -2.39
CA PHE A 205 -3.63 12.93 -3.72
C PHE A 205 -3.16 14.22 -4.38
N THR A 206 -1.85 14.42 -4.46
CA THR A 206 -1.28 15.57 -5.18
C THR A 206 -0.86 15.13 -6.57
N THR A 207 -1.26 15.89 -7.58
CA THR A 207 -0.89 15.66 -8.98
C THR A 207 -0.11 16.86 -9.51
N PHE A 208 0.91 16.58 -10.31
CA PHE A 208 1.76 17.58 -10.95
C PHE A 208 1.59 17.50 -12.47
N PHE A 209 1.20 18.62 -13.07
CA PHE A 209 0.90 18.71 -14.50
C PHE A 209 1.98 19.50 -15.22
N ASP A 210 2.55 18.92 -16.28
CA ASP A 210 3.45 19.63 -17.18
C ASP A 210 2.61 20.33 -18.27
N PRO A 211 2.79 21.65 -18.52
CA PRO A 211 1.99 22.36 -19.52
C PRO A 211 2.20 21.88 -20.96
N GLU A 212 3.31 21.19 -21.28
CA GLU A 212 3.57 20.64 -22.60
C GLU A 212 2.86 19.30 -22.83
N THR A 213 2.77 18.44 -21.79
CA THR A 213 2.17 17.10 -21.93
C THR A 213 0.74 17.01 -21.40
N ALA A 214 0.37 17.88 -20.46
CA ALA A 214 -0.96 17.97 -19.85
C ALA A 214 -1.51 19.41 -19.88
N PRO A 215 -1.61 20.04 -21.08
CA PRO A 215 -2.00 21.45 -21.19
C PRO A 215 -3.39 21.74 -20.62
N PHE A 216 -4.37 20.84 -20.76
CA PHE A 216 -5.71 21.07 -20.25
C PHE A 216 -5.73 21.02 -18.72
N ASN A 217 -5.23 19.94 -18.12
CA ASN A 217 -5.18 19.82 -16.67
C ASN A 217 -4.28 20.89 -16.03
N HIS A 218 -3.17 21.29 -16.67
CA HIS A 218 -2.36 22.41 -16.20
C HIS A 218 -3.13 23.76 -16.25
N ALA A 219 -3.96 23.98 -17.28
CA ALA A 219 -4.79 25.18 -17.35
C ALA A 219 -5.88 25.20 -16.27
N VAL A 220 -6.44 24.04 -15.93
CA VAL A 220 -7.47 23.91 -14.89
C VAL A 220 -6.84 23.97 -13.49
N PHE A 221 -5.89 23.10 -13.19
CA PHE A 221 -5.39 22.87 -11.82
C PHE A 221 -4.07 23.59 -11.51
N GLY A 222 -3.34 24.03 -12.54
CA GLY A 222 -2.00 24.59 -12.39
C GLY A 222 -0.91 23.51 -12.35
N PRO A 223 0.32 23.89 -11.98
CA PRO A 223 1.46 22.97 -11.97
C PRO A 223 1.38 21.91 -10.86
N GLU A 224 0.65 22.20 -9.78
CA GLU A 224 0.46 21.31 -8.62
C GLU A 224 -0.95 21.50 -8.06
N PHE A 225 -1.66 20.40 -7.83
CA PHE A 225 -2.96 20.45 -7.17
C PHE A 225 -3.17 19.23 -6.27
N THR A 226 -3.71 19.48 -5.08
CA THR A 226 -3.99 18.45 -4.09
C THR A 226 -5.49 18.22 -3.98
N PHE A 227 -5.90 16.99 -4.29
CA PHE A 227 -7.20 16.41 -3.99
C PHE A 227 -7.16 15.91 -2.55
N THR A 228 -7.99 16.53 -1.73
CA THR A 228 -8.03 16.35 -0.28
C THR A 228 -9.42 16.77 0.20
N GLY A 229 -9.81 16.26 1.35
CA GLY A 229 -11.10 16.52 1.95
C GLY A 229 -11.21 15.84 3.30
N THR A 230 -12.42 15.84 3.83
CA THR A 230 -12.73 15.05 5.04
C THR A 230 -13.05 13.62 4.61
N MET A 231 -12.31 12.63 5.10
CA MET A 231 -12.66 11.24 4.86
C MET A 231 -13.94 10.88 5.62
N VAL A 232 -15.02 10.60 4.90
CA VAL A 232 -16.33 10.27 5.51
C VAL A 232 -16.65 8.79 5.48
N ASN A 233 -15.96 8.04 4.62
CA ASN A 233 -16.07 6.59 4.50
C ASN A 233 -14.74 6.04 4.00
N GLY A 234 -14.38 4.84 4.43
CA GLY A 234 -13.11 4.20 4.08
C GLY A 234 -12.28 3.86 5.30
N GLU A 235 -11.14 3.23 5.02
CA GLU A 235 -10.12 2.83 5.99
C GLU A 235 -8.77 2.85 5.28
N ILE A 236 -7.74 3.24 6.02
CA ILE A 236 -6.33 3.14 5.63
C ILE A 236 -5.67 2.20 6.62
N THR A 237 -4.90 1.24 6.11
CA THR A 237 -4.09 0.34 6.93
C THR A 237 -2.65 0.39 6.45
N ILE A 238 -1.75 0.77 7.35
CA ILE A 238 -0.32 0.82 7.09
C ILE A 238 0.39 0.02 8.19
N LYS A 239 0.91 -1.14 7.79
CA LYS A 239 1.73 -1.99 8.65
C LYS A 239 3.15 -2.02 8.13
N ASP A 240 4.04 -1.44 8.93
CA ASP A 240 5.46 -1.71 8.83
C ASP A 240 5.76 -2.90 9.74
N ILE A 241 6.02 -4.06 9.15
CA ILE A 241 6.41 -5.23 9.93
C ILE A 241 7.93 -5.21 10.00
N GLU A 242 8.44 -4.63 11.08
CA GLU A 242 9.82 -4.90 11.50
C GLU A 242 9.90 -6.37 11.87
N VAL A 243 10.48 -7.18 10.99
CA VAL A 243 10.86 -8.54 11.37
C VAL A 243 12.10 -8.41 12.24
N GLU A 244 11.91 -8.47 13.56
CA GLU A 244 13.02 -8.74 14.47
C GLU A 244 13.67 -10.04 14.01
N SER A 245 14.89 -9.94 13.47
CA SER A 245 15.71 -11.10 13.18
C SER A 245 15.82 -11.91 14.47
N MET A 246 15.20 -13.09 14.49
CA MET A 246 15.37 -14.02 15.59
C MET A 246 16.82 -14.52 15.54
N GLU A 247 17.70 -13.93 16.36
CA GLU A 247 19.05 -14.44 16.63
C GLU A 247 19.03 -15.85 17.25
#